data_AF-A0A2R6S6X5-F1
#
_entry.id   AF-A0A2R6S6X5-F1
#
_cell.length_a   1.000
_cell.length_b   1.000
_cell.length_c   1.000
_cell.angle_alpha   90.00
_cell.angle_beta   90.00
_cell.angle_gamma   90.00
#
_symmetry.space_group_name_H-M   'P 1'
#
loop_
_entity.id
_entity.type
_entity.pdbx_description
1 polymer ?
#
loop_
_entity_poly.entity_id
_entity_poly.type
_entity_poly.pdbx_seq_one_letter_code
_entity_poly.pdbx_strand_id
1 'polypeptide(L)'
;MTRDPAVAYTAADGTGELRSPYWRSQFDNVQDAVTSFLLDYDDANQRASALDERILGQASSISPNYADLVSLAARQAMGGTELTIRGSGNQWNTSDVKMFMKDMGTSGRVSPVEGLYSSFPSFLYLNASYGGYLLEPILEYGNSSSWPNPYAPRDLGLNYPNATGNSATHSQGVEQSGNMLIMALAHAKASGDGSLLSRYYGLLKNWADYLVDNSSPLPEGQ
;
A
#
# COMPACT_ATOMS: atom_id res chain seq x y z
N MET A 1 10.12 -11.30 -8.81
CA MET A 1 9.26 -10.68 -9.83
C MET A 1 10.15 -9.94 -10.81
N THR A 2 10.26 -10.41 -12.06
CA THR A 2 11.08 -9.80 -13.14
C THR A 2 10.22 -9.03 -14.15
N ARG A 3 8.92 -8.85 -13.85
CA ARG A 3 7.97 -8.17 -14.72
C ARG A 3 8.32 -6.68 -14.79
N ASP A 4 8.56 -6.18 -15.99
CA ASP A 4 8.84 -4.76 -16.28
C ASP A 4 8.11 -4.38 -17.58
N PRO A 5 7.18 -3.42 -17.58
CA PRO A 5 6.73 -2.63 -16.42
C PRO A 5 6.02 -3.49 -15.36
N ALA A 6 6.22 -3.12 -14.10
CA ALA A 6 5.62 -3.80 -12.96
C ALA A 6 4.12 -3.53 -12.86
N VAL A 7 3.73 -2.26 -13.05
CA VAL A 7 2.37 -1.74 -12.87
C VAL A 7 2.09 -0.68 -13.94
N ALA A 8 0.94 -0.76 -14.58
CA ALA A 8 0.39 0.35 -15.38
C ALA A 8 -0.42 1.24 -14.44
N TYR A 9 -0.16 2.55 -14.43
CA TYR A 9 -0.74 3.50 -13.47
C TYR A 9 -1.23 4.74 -14.20
N THR A 10 -2.28 5.40 -13.70
CA THR A 10 -2.72 6.72 -14.19
C THR A 10 -2.54 7.74 -13.08
N ALA A 11 -1.69 8.74 -13.32
CA ALA A 11 -1.46 9.83 -12.39
C ALA A 11 -2.68 10.74 -12.25
N ALA A 12 -2.70 11.59 -11.22
CA ALA A 12 -3.83 12.47 -10.92
C ALA A 12 -4.19 13.45 -12.05
N ASP A 13 -3.23 13.80 -12.92
CA ASP A 13 -3.41 14.66 -14.10
C ASP A 13 -3.92 13.89 -15.34
N GLY A 14 -4.16 12.58 -15.21
CA GLY A 14 -4.60 11.70 -16.30
C GLY A 14 -3.45 11.10 -17.12
N THR A 15 -2.20 11.42 -16.80
CA THR A 15 -1.04 10.86 -17.52
C THR A 15 -0.87 9.37 -17.20
N GLY A 16 -0.80 8.55 -18.24
CA GLY A 16 -0.46 7.14 -18.10
C GLY A 16 1.03 6.94 -17.82
N GLU A 17 1.34 6.16 -16.78
CA GLU A 17 2.69 5.79 -16.38
C GLU A 17 2.88 4.26 -16.45
N LEU A 18 4.00 3.84 -17.03
CA LEU A 18 4.47 2.46 -16.92
C LEU A 18 5.56 2.45 -15.84
N ARG A 19 5.21 1.92 -14.66
CA ARG A 19 6.09 1.94 -13.48
C ARG A 19 6.91 0.66 -13.42
N SER A 20 8.20 0.79 -13.13
CA SER A 20 9.14 -0.32 -13.03
C SER A 20 9.37 -0.71 -11.57
N PRO A 21 9.81 -1.96 -11.28
CA PRO A 21 10.17 -2.35 -9.92
C PRO A 21 11.29 -1.46 -9.36
N TYR A 22 11.22 -1.09 -8.08
CA TYR A 22 12.21 -0.18 -7.44
C TYR A 22 13.66 -0.67 -7.62
N TRP A 23 13.89 -1.99 -7.58
CA TRP A 23 15.24 -2.57 -7.70
C TRP A 23 15.95 -2.24 -9.02
N ARG A 24 15.22 -1.83 -10.07
CA ARG A 24 15.81 -1.35 -11.33
C ARG A 24 16.70 -0.11 -11.14
N SER A 25 16.47 0.66 -10.08
CA SER A 25 17.35 1.77 -9.71
C SER A 25 18.71 1.36 -9.17
N GLN A 26 18.87 0.10 -8.75
CA GLN A 26 20.09 -0.44 -8.16
C GLN A 26 20.84 -1.37 -9.11
N PHE A 27 20.13 -1.98 -10.08
CA PHE A 27 20.70 -2.99 -10.98
C PHE A 27 20.23 -2.77 -12.43
N ASP A 28 21.18 -2.82 -13.36
CA ASP A 28 20.95 -2.61 -14.79
C ASP A 28 20.18 -3.75 -15.44
N ASN A 29 20.28 -4.97 -14.91
CA ASN A 29 19.57 -6.15 -15.38
C ASN A 29 19.29 -7.16 -14.24
N VAL A 30 18.52 -8.20 -14.55
CA VAL A 30 18.13 -9.23 -13.57
C VAL A 30 19.32 -10.07 -13.13
N GLN A 31 20.28 -10.33 -14.01
CA GLN A 31 21.47 -11.13 -13.71
C GLN A 31 22.31 -10.46 -12.63
N ASP A 32 22.50 -9.14 -12.70
CA ASP A 32 23.23 -8.37 -11.69
C ASP A 32 22.52 -8.41 -10.33
N ALA A 33 21.19 -8.28 -10.31
CA ALA A 33 20.40 -8.39 -9.09
C ALA A 33 20.52 -9.79 -8.45
N VAL A 34 20.47 -10.85 -9.26
CA VAL A 34 20.63 -12.24 -8.78
C VAL A 34 22.05 -12.48 -8.27
N THR A 35 23.08 -12.05 -9.01
CA THR A 35 24.47 -12.17 -8.57
C THR A 35 24.69 -11.41 -7.27
N SER A 36 24.17 -10.18 -7.14
CA SER A 36 24.25 -9.40 -5.91
C SER A 36 23.60 -10.14 -4.73
N PHE A 37 22.41 -10.73 -4.93
CA PHE A 37 21.73 -11.51 -3.89
C PHE A 37 22.53 -12.75 -3.46
N LEU A 38 23.12 -13.48 -4.42
CA LEU A 38 23.91 -14.67 -4.12
C LEU A 38 25.20 -14.33 -3.39
N LEU A 39 25.83 -13.20 -3.71
CA LEU A 39 27.04 -12.72 -3.03
C LEU A 39 26.76 -12.18 -1.62
N ASP A 40 25.56 -11.64 -1.36
CA ASP A 40 25.10 -11.12 -0.07
C ASP A 40 24.33 -12.18 0.75
N TYR A 41 24.34 -13.46 0.35
CA TYR A 41 23.49 -14.50 0.95
C TYR A 41 23.64 -14.60 2.47
N ASP A 42 24.87 -14.63 2.98
CA ASP A 42 25.11 -14.81 4.42
C ASP A 42 24.54 -13.63 5.23
N ASP A 43 24.73 -12.40 4.74
CA ASP A 43 24.21 -11.19 5.38
C ASP A 43 22.69 -11.08 5.23
N ALA A 44 22.14 -11.47 4.09
CA ALA A 44 20.70 -11.54 3.85
C ALA A 44 20.03 -12.55 4.78
N ASN A 45 20.63 -13.73 4.97
CA ASN A 45 20.14 -14.74 5.89
C ASN A 45 20.19 -14.25 7.34
N GLN A 46 21.27 -13.58 7.76
CA GLN A 46 21.35 -12.98 9.10
C GLN A 46 20.24 -11.94 9.34
N ARG A 47 19.99 -11.05 8.38
CA ARG A 47 18.90 -10.06 8.48
C ARG A 47 17.53 -10.72 8.52
N ALA A 48 17.32 -11.78 7.74
CA ALA A 48 16.07 -12.55 7.74
C ALA A 48 15.85 -13.25 9.08
N SER A 49 16.85 -13.94 9.63
CA SER A 49 16.77 -14.59 10.93
C SER A 49 16.50 -13.59 12.05
N ALA A 50 17.18 -12.44 12.06
CA ALA A 50 16.94 -11.39 13.05
C ALA A 50 15.51 -10.83 13.00
N LEU A 51 14.95 -10.69 11.79
CA LEU A 51 13.56 -10.26 11.61
C LEU A 51 12.57 -11.32 12.11
N ASP A 52 12.79 -12.59 11.77
CA ASP A 52 11.97 -13.71 12.22
C ASP A 52 12.02 -13.84 13.75
N GLU A 53 13.20 -13.78 14.37
CA GLU A 53 13.37 -13.82 15.83
C GLU A 53 12.61 -12.69 16.52
N ARG A 54 12.67 -11.47 15.97
CA ARG A 54 11.95 -10.32 16.52
C ARG A 54 10.43 -10.54 16.45
N ILE A 55 9.90 -10.91 15.30
CA ILE A 55 8.46 -11.09 15.09
C ILE A 55 7.93 -12.27 15.92
N LEU A 56 8.58 -13.44 15.80
CA LEU A 56 8.15 -14.65 16.46
C LEU A 56 8.36 -14.58 17.97
N GLY A 57 9.45 -13.95 18.45
CA GLY A 57 9.68 -13.74 19.88
C GLY A 57 8.57 -12.90 20.52
N GLN A 58 8.18 -11.80 19.88
CA GLN A 58 7.10 -10.95 20.36
C GLN A 58 5.73 -11.66 20.30
N ALA A 59 5.42 -12.33 19.19
CA ALA A 59 4.14 -13.04 19.06
C ALA A 59 4.03 -14.25 20.00
N SER A 60 5.13 -14.98 20.22
CA SER A 60 5.16 -16.14 21.14
C SER A 60 4.95 -15.74 22.59
N SER A 61 5.28 -14.50 22.96
CA SER A 61 4.98 -13.97 24.31
C SER A 61 3.48 -13.87 24.59
N ILE A 62 2.64 -13.84 23.55
CA ILE A 62 1.18 -13.90 23.64
C ILE A 62 0.71 -15.35 23.56
N SER A 63 1.10 -16.08 22.50
CA SER A 63 0.83 -17.51 22.34
C SER A 63 1.66 -18.11 21.20
N PRO A 64 2.20 -19.33 21.34
CA PRO A 64 2.88 -20.02 20.23
C PRO A 64 2.02 -20.18 18.97
N ASN A 65 0.74 -20.54 19.12
CA ASN A 65 -0.17 -20.68 17.97
C ASN A 65 -0.43 -19.33 17.29
N TYR A 66 -0.36 -18.23 18.04
CA TYR A 66 -0.48 -16.89 17.49
C TYR A 66 0.76 -16.51 16.67
N ALA A 67 1.96 -16.94 17.09
CA ALA A 67 3.20 -16.72 16.36
C ALA A 67 3.15 -17.31 14.95
N ASP A 68 2.62 -18.53 14.79
CA ASP A 68 2.46 -19.17 13.47
C ASP A 68 1.55 -18.36 12.55
N LEU A 69 0.43 -17.85 13.08
CA LEU A 69 -0.51 -17.01 12.32
C LEU A 69 0.11 -15.67 11.90
N VAL A 70 0.81 -15.00 12.82
CA VAL A 70 1.51 -13.73 12.55
C VAL A 70 2.59 -13.93 11.48
N SER A 71 3.34 -15.03 11.58
CA SER A 71 4.38 -15.43 10.64
C SER A 71 3.83 -15.58 9.21
N LEU A 72 2.69 -16.26 9.06
CA LEU A 72 2.01 -16.42 7.77
C LEU A 72 1.45 -15.09 7.25
N ALA A 73 0.76 -14.33 8.10
CA ALA A 73 0.12 -13.07 7.74
C ALA A 73 1.16 -12.02 7.28
N ALA A 74 2.31 -11.93 7.94
CA ALA A 74 3.39 -11.02 7.56
C ALA A 74 3.93 -11.34 6.16
N ARG A 75 4.11 -12.63 5.84
CA ARG A 75 4.56 -13.07 4.51
C ARG A 75 3.53 -12.78 3.43
N GLN A 76 2.23 -12.96 3.72
CA GLN A 76 1.16 -12.64 2.79
C GLN A 76 1.06 -11.14 2.53
N ALA A 77 1.13 -10.31 3.58
CA ALA A 77 1.09 -8.86 3.46
C ALA A 77 2.23 -8.33 2.57
N MET A 78 3.48 -8.75 2.83
CA MET A 78 4.61 -8.32 2.02
C MET A 78 4.63 -8.94 0.63
N GLY A 79 4.40 -10.26 0.52
CA GLY A 79 4.46 -10.99 -0.75
C GLY A 79 3.38 -10.57 -1.76
N GLY A 80 2.28 -9.98 -1.28
CA GLY A 80 1.20 -9.44 -2.12
C GLY A 80 1.45 -8.03 -2.65
N THR A 81 2.64 -7.46 -2.47
CA THR A 81 2.92 -6.05 -2.83
C THR A 81 4.07 -5.88 -3.81
N GLU A 82 4.07 -4.75 -4.50
CA GLU A 82 5.08 -4.38 -5.48
C GLU A 82 5.48 -2.91 -5.28
N LEU A 83 6.75 -2.67 -4.96
CA LEU A 83 7.33 -1.33 -4.81
C LEU A 83 7.88 -0.85 -6.15
N THR A 84 7.47 0.33 -6.58
CA THR A 84 7.67 0.82 -7.95
C THR A 84 8.17 2.24 -7.99
N ILE A 85 8.88 2.56 -9.07
CA ILE A 85 9.35 3.90 -9.44
C ILE A 85 9.01 4.17 -10.90
N ARG A 86 8.97 5.46 -11.25
CA ARG A 86 8.91 5.86 -12.66
C ARG A 86 10.30 6.22 -13.18
N GLY A 87 10.47 6.11 -14.50
CA GLY A 87 11.73 6.38 -15.19
C GLY A 87 11.95 5.40 -16.33
N SER A 88 12.98 5.64 -17.13
CA SER A 88 13.37 4.74 -18.22
C SER A 88 14.85 4.89 -18.53
N GLY A 89 15.45 3.87 -19.17
CA GLY A 89 16.83 3.94 -19.67
C GLY A 89 17.87 4.33 -18.60
N ASN A 90 17.75 3.76 -17.40
CA ASN A 90 18.59 4.06 -16.22
C ASN A 90 18.45 5.48 -15.64
N GLN A 91 17.47 6.26 -16.10
CA GLN A 91 17.08 7.54 -15.49
C GLN A 91 15.85 7.32 -14.59
N TRP A 92 16.11 6.87 -13.38
CA TRP A 92 15.09 6.49 -12.40
C TRP A 92 14.77 7.63 -11.43
N ASN A 93 13.48 7.92 -11.23
CA ASN A 93 13.03 8.85 -10.20
C ASN A 93 12.79 8.10 -8.88
N THR A 94 13.83 8.01 -8.05
CA THR A 94 13.75 7.37 -6.73
C THR A 94 13.05 8.20 -5.66
N SER A 95 12.64 9.44 -5.99
CA SER A 95 11.83 10.28 -5.09
C SER A 95 10.32 10.07 -5.28
N ASP A 96 9.88 9.55 -6.43
CA ASP A 96 8.48 9.18 -6.68
C ASP A 96 8.31 7.66 -6.54
N VAL A 97 8.22 7.22 -5.29
CA VAL A 97 8.05 5.81 -4.94
C VAL A 97 6.58 5.53 -4.68
N LYS A 98 6.04 4.48 -5.32
CA LYS A 98 4.66 4.04 -5.12
C LYS A 98 4.63 2.54 -4.90
N MET A 99 3.73 2.07 -4.04
CA MET A 99 3.58 0.66 -3.72
C MET A 99 2.15 0.23 -4.02
N PHE A 100 2.00 -0.94 -4.64
CA PHE A 100 0.70 -1.47 -5.03
C PHE A 100 0.50 -2.85 -4.41
N MET A 101 -0.72 -3.14 -3.97
CA MET A 101 -1.09 -4.45 -3.45
C MET A 101 -1.91 -5.21 -4.48
N LYS A 102 -1.60 -6.49 -4.70
CA LYS A 102 -2.50 -7.41 -5.38
C LYS A 102 -3.46 -8.01 -4.37
N ASP A 103 -4.75 -8.02 -4.68
CA ASP A 103 -5.68 -8.88 -3.95
C ASP A 103 -5.32 -10.35 -4.19
N MET A 104 -4.74 -11.00 -3.17
CA MET A 104 -4.35 -12.41 -3.20
C MET A 104 -5.52 -13.37 -3.00
N GLY A 105 -6.72 -12.85 -2.72
CA GLY A 105 -7.96 -13.60 -2.71
C GLY A 105 -8.49 -13.88 -4.12
N THR A 106 -9.80 -13.75 -4.30
CA THR A 106 -10.47 -14.13 -5.55
C THR A 106 -10.74 -12.95 -6.50
N SER A 107 -10.63 -11.70 -6.05
CA SER A 107 -11.06 -10.56 -6.87
C SER A 107 -10.03 -10.12 -7.91
N GLY A 108 -8.73 -10.30 -7.64
CA GLY A 108 -7.65 -9.85 -8.53
C GLY A 108 -7.48 -8.33 -8.63
N ARG A 109 -8.16 -7.56 -7.77
CA ARG A 109 -8.07 -6.09 -7.73
C ARG A 109 -6.69 -5.57 -7.37
N VAL A 110 -6.46 -4.29 -7.70
CA VAL A 110 -5.27 -3.54 -7.31
C VAL A 110 -5.57 -2.64 -6.12
N SER A 111 -4.79 -2.78 -5.06
CA SER A 111 -4.86 -2.02 -3.81
C SER A 111 -6.28 -1.92 -3.24
N PRO A 112 -6.98 -3.06 -3.00
CA PRO A 112 -8.28 -3.03 -2.33
C PRO A 112 -8.13 -2.38 -0.95
N VAL A 113 -8.92 -1.34 -0.68
CA VAL A 113 -8.76 -0.52 0.54
C VAL A 113 -8.98 -1.35 1.81
N GLU A 114 -9.94 -2.27 1.82
CA GLU A 114 -10.19 -3.17 2.95
C GLU A 114 -9.04 -4.18 3.19
N GLY A 115 -8.38 -4.62 2.10
CA GLY A 115 -7.23 -5.51 2.18
C GLY A 115 -6.00 -4.79 2.72
N LEU A 116 -5.79 -3.55 2.27
CA LEU A 116 -4.77 -2.66 2.83
C LEU A 116 -5.06 -2.37 4.30
N TYR A 117 -6.29 -2.02 4.66
CA TYR A 117 -6.67 -1.75 6.04
C TYR A 117 -6.35 -2.92 6.96
N SER A 118 -6.72 -4.14 6.55
CA SER A 118 -6.49 -5.37 7.32
C SER A 118 -5.00 -5.70 7.51
N SER A 119 -4.15 -5.31 6.57
CA SER A 119 -2.71 -5.58 6.56
C SER A 119 -1.85 -4.39 6.98
N PHE A 120 -2.45 -3.20 7.13
CA PHE A 120 -1.77 -1.94 7.42
C PHE A 120 -0.85 -2.00 8.65
N PRO A 121 -1.26 -2.64 9.78
CA PRO A 121 -0.40 -2.77 10.94
C PRO A 121 0.94 -3.48 10.64
N SER A 122 0.94 -4.46 9.73
CA SER A 122 2.17 -5.17 9.32
C SER A 122 3.15 -4.22 8.62
N PHE A 123 2.66 -3.36 7.73
CA PHE A 123 3.51 -2.38 7.05
C PHE A 123 4.06 -1.35 8.04
N LEU A 124 3.22 -0.82 8.94
CA LEU A 124 3.68 0.13 9.97
C LEU A 124 4.73 -0.48 10.91
N TYR A 125 4.57 -1.75 11.27
CA TYR A 125 5.52 -2.47 12.11
C TYR A 125 6.87 -2.72 11.42
N LEU A 126 6.84 -3.10 10.13
CA LEU A 126 8.04 -3.42 9.36
C LEU A 126 8.80 -2.16 8.92
N ASN A 127 8.09 -1.22 8.30
CA ASN A 127 8.62 0.08 7.90
C ASN A 127 7.46 1.04 7.60
N ALA A 128 7.26 2.03 8.47
CA ALA A 128 6.14 2.97 8.36
C ALA A 128 6.12 3.74 7.02
N SER A 129 7.25 3.95 6.34
CA SER A 129 7.27 4.58 5.02
C SER A 129 6.48 3.81 3.96
N TYR A 130 6.34 2.48 4.08
CA TYR A 130 5.52 1.69 3.16
C TYR A 130 4.04 2.08 3.24
N GLY A 131 3.55 2.49 4.42
CA GLY A 131 2.20 2.99 4.57
C GLY A 131 1.95 4.20 3.66
N GLY A 132 2.90 5.13 3.58
CA GLY A 132 2.82 6.28 2.69
C GLY A 132 2.76 5.87 1.22
N TYR A 133 3.67 4.99 0.79
CA TYR A 133 3.74 4.52 -0.61
C TYR A 133 2.50 3.72 -1.04
N LEU A 134 1.83 3.03 -0.11
CA LEU A 134 0.58 2.29 -0.37
C LEU A 134 -0.65 3.21 -0.41
N LEU A 135 -0.67 4.27 0.41
CA LEU A 135 -1.78 5.21 0.49
C LEU A 135 -1.79 6.22 -0.66
N GLU A 136 -0.61 6.73 -1.03
CA GLU A 136 -0.49 7.83 -2.01
C GLU A 136 -1.21 7.55 -3.34
N PRO A 137 -1.09 6.36 -3.98
CA PRO A 137 -1.78 6.09 -5.24
C PRO A 137 -3.31 6.16 -5.13
N ILE A 138 -3.88 5.77 -3.98
CA ILE A 138 -5.33 5.81 -3.72
C ILE A 138 -5.78 7.25 -3.46
N LEU A 139 -4.97 8.03 -2.74
CA LEU A 139 -5.22 9.45 -2.50
C LEU A 139 -5.13 10.26 -3.81
N GLU A 140 -4.13 9.98 -4.66
CA GLU A 140 -4.00 10.57 -6.00
C GLU A 140 -5.23 10.25 -6.86
N TYR A 141 -5.67 9.00 -6.89
CA TYR A 141 -6.86 8.60 -7.65
C TYR A 141 -8.14 9.26 -7.11
N GLY A 142 -8.34 9.23 -5.79
CA GLY A 142 -9.50 9.83 -5.13
C GLY A 142 -9.57 11.36 -5.24
N ASN A 143 -8.42 12.04 -5.43
CA ASN A 143 -8.35 13.48 -5.66
C ASN A 143 -8.48 13.88 -7.14
N SER A 144 -8.49 12.92 -8.06
CA SER A 144 -8.52 13.16 -9.50
C SER A 144 -9.95 13.33 -10.03
N SER A 145 -10.10 13.94 -11.21
CA SER A 145 -11.40 14.02 -11.90
C SER A 145 -11.95 12.65 -12.33
N SER A 146 -11.12 11.61 -12.33
CA SER A 146 -11.51 10.23 -12.66
C SER A 146 -12.32 9.56 -11.55
N TRP A 147 -12.35 10.14 -10.36
CA TRP A 147 -13.17 9.69 -9.24
C TRP A 147 -14.05 10.84 -8.69
N PRO A 148 -15.21 11.12 -9.30
CA PRO A 148 -16.06 12.24 -8.92
C PRO A 148 -16.97 11.97 -7.70
N ASN A 149 -16.79 10.85 -7.00
CA ASN A 149 -17.66 10.43 -5.90
C ASN A 149 -17.26 11.10 -4.57
N PRO A 150 -18.22 11.35 -3.65
CA PRO A 150 -17.95 12.03 -2.38
C PRO A 150 -17.29 11.12 -1.32
N TYR A 151 -17.07 9.85 -1.61
CA TYR A 151 -16.49 8.84 -0.72
C TYR A 151 -15.23 8.24 -1.34
N ALA A 152 -14.40 7.57 -0.53
CA ALA A 152 -13.14 6.99 -1.00
C ALA A 152 -13.36 5.89 -2.06
N PRO A 153 -12.47 5.78 -3.07
CA PRO A 153 -12.46 4.64 -3.98
C PRO A 153 -12.14 3.35 -3.21
N ARG A 154 -12.65 2.22 -3.70
CA ARG A 154 -12.45 0.89 -3.09
C ARG A 154 -11.20 0.15 -3.57
N ASP A 155 -10.65 0.54 -4.71
CA ASP A 155 -9.48 -0.07 -5.37
C ASP A 155 -8.96 0.87 -6.48
N LEU A 156 -7.84 0.49 -7.10
CA LEU A 156 -7.20 1.21 -8.22
C LEU A 156 -7.43 0.52 -9.57
N GLY A 157 -8.21 -0.55 -9.61
CA GLY A 157 -8.38 -1.36 -10.81
C GLY A 157 -8.85 -2.77 -10.49
N LEU A 158 -9.55 -3.38 -11.46
CA LEU A 158 -10.16 -4.70 -11.30
C LEU A 158 -9.22 -5.87 -11.62
N ASN A 159 -8.10 -5.61 -12.30
CA ASN A 159 -7.20 -6.66 -12.77
C ASN A 159 -5.74 -6.26 -12.54
N TYR A 160 -5.09 -6.87 -11.55
CA TYR A 160 -3.66 -6.65 -11.30
C TYR A 160 -2.80 -7.12 -12.49
N PRO A 161 -1.79 -6.34 -12.94
CA PRO A 161 -1.22 -5.14 -12.31
C PRO A 161 -1.68 -3.81 -12.97
N ASN A 162 -2.94 -3.69 -13.37
CA ASN A 162 -3.47 -2.47 -13.96
C ASN A 162 -4.12 -1.55 -12.89
N ALA A 163 -3.43 -0.47 -12.55
CA ALA A 163 -3.81 0.56 -11.59
C ALA A 163 -4.29 1.87 -12.26
N THR A 164 -4.94 1.79 -13.43
CA THR A 164 -5.42 2.97 -14.17
C THR A 164 -6.76 3.53 -13.65
N GLY A 165 -7.24 3.03 -12.50
CA GLY A 165 -8.48 3.43 -11.86
C GLY A 165 -9.66 2.49 -12.12
N ASN A 166 -10.64 2.53 -11.20
CA ASN A 166 -11.93 1.86 -11.31
C ASN A 166 -13.03 2.87 -10.94
N SER A 167 -13.68 3.46 -11.94
CA SER A 167 -14.69 4.51 -11.76
C SER A 167 -16.08 3.99 -11.40
N ALA A 168 -16.25 2.67 -11.23
CA ALA A 168 -17.53 2.10 -10.85
C ALA A 168 -17.93 2.54 -9.44
N THR A 169 -19.13 3.10 -9.30
CA THR A 169 -19.73 3.42 -8.00
C THR A 169 -19.90 2.15 -7.16
N HIS A 170 -19.84 2.29 -5.83
CA HIS A 170 -20.04 1.18 -4.91
C HIS A 170 -20.80 1.58 -3.64
N SER A 171 -21.41 0.61 -2.97
CA SER A 171 -22.17 0.82 -1.73
C SER A 171 -21.30 0.90 -0.46
N GLN A 172 -19.99 0.68 -0.57
CA GLN A 172 -19.07 0.63 0.57
C GLN A 172 -18.47 2.01 0.94
N GLY A 173 -19.15 3.11 0.60
CA GLY A 173 -18.61 4.47 0.80
C GLY A 173 -18.22 4.76 2.25
N VAL A 174 -19.05 4.32 3.21
CA VAL A 174 -18.79 4.49 4.65
C VAL A 174 -17.55 3.70 5.09
N GLU A 175 -17.48 2.43 4.72
CA GLU A 175 -16.37 1.54 5.08
C GLU A 175 -15.04 2.05 4.52
N GLN A 176 -14.99 2.34 3.21
CA GLN A 176 -13.73 2.70 2.56
C GLN A 176 -13.22 4.09 2.96
N SER A 177 -14.13 5.05 3.17
CA SER A 177 -13.77 6.38 3.68
C SER A 177 -13.21 6.30 5.09
N GLY A 178 -13.85 5.52 5.98
CA GLY A 178 -13.37 5.28 7.33
C GLY A 178 -11.99 4.62 7.35
N ASN A 179 -11.82 3.55 6.55
CA ASN A 179 -10.55 2.84 6.41
C ASN A 179 -9.41 3.79 5.98
N MET A 180 -9.64 4.62 4.96
CA MET A 180 -8.64 5.57 4.47
C MET A 180 -8.26 6.63 5.51
N LEU A 181 -9.24 7.19 6.22
CA LEU A 181 -8.99 8.18 7.27
C LEU A 181 -8.17 7.59 8.43
N ILE A 182 -8.52 6.38 8.87
CA ILE A 182 -7.80 5.67 9.92
C ILE A 182 -6.36 5.37 9.49
N MET A 183 -6.17 4.81 8.28
CA MET A 183 -4.83 4.47 7.79
C MET A 183 -3.96 5.72 7.58
N ALA A 184 -4.52 6.81 7.04
CA ALA A 184 -3.77 8.06 6.85
C ALA A 184 -3.27 8.64 8.19
N LEU A 185 -4.12 8.61 9.23
CA LEU A 185 -3.72 9.03 10.57
C LEU A 185 -2.71 8.05 11.20
N ALA A 186 -2.92 6.74 11.06
CA ALA A 186 -2.04 5.72 11.59
C ALA A 186 -0.64 5.82 10.99
N HIS A 187 -0.54 6.04 9.67
CA HIS A 187 0.71 6.33 8.99
C HIS A 187 1.40 7.53 9.61
N ALA A 188 0.74 8.70 9.65
CA ALA A 188 1.35 9.92 10.16
C ALA A 188 1.85 9.80 11.61
N LYS A 189 1.10 9.06 12.46
CA LYS A 189 1.53 8.77 13.84
C LYS A 189 2.72 7.83 13.91
N ALA A 190 2.76 6.79 13.08
CA ALA A 190 3.82 5.78 13.11
C ALA A 190 5.11 6.26 12.45
N SER A 191 5.02 7.00 11.35
CA SER A 191 6.18 7.53 10.62
C SER A 191 6.67 8.88 11.13
N GLY A 192 5.81 9.65 11.81
CA GLY A 192 6.04 11.05 12.12
C GLY A 192 5.88 11.98 10.89
N ASP A 193 5.47 11.45 9.74
CA ASP A 193 5.29 12.19 8.50
C ASP A 193 3.80 12.49 8.21
N GLY A 194 3.43 13.75 8.42
CA GLY A 194 2.08 14.27 8.14
C GLY A 194 1.89 14.80 6.71
N SER A 195 2.87 14.66 5.82
CA SER A 195 2.85 15.28 4.48
C SER A 195 1.62 14.88 3.66
N LEU A 196 1.21 13.62 3.70
CA LEU A 196 -0.01 13.13 3.03
C LEU A 196 -1.28 13.78 3.62
N LEU A 197 -1.37 13.92 4.94
CA LEU A 197 -2.51 14.59 5.58
C LEU A 197 -2.60 16.05 5.16
N SER A 198 -1.47 16.76 5.11
CA SER A 198 -1.43 18.16 4.68
C SER A 198 -1.77 18.32 3.20
N ARG A 199 -1.21 17.47 2.32
CA ARG A 199 -1.42 17.55 0.88
C ARG A 199 -2.86 17.22 0.47
N TYR A 200 -3.46 16.20 1.10
CA TYR A 200 -4.80 15.71 0.76
C TYR A 200 -5.88 16.14 1.76
N TYR A 201 -5.63 17.18 2.56
CA TYR A 201 -6.57 17.62 3.60
C TYR A 201 -7.99 17.84 3.07
N GLY A 202 -8.14 18.51 1.93
CA GLY A 202 -9.45 18.76 1.31
C GLY A 202 -10.20 17.47 0.97
N LEU A 203 -9.51 16.49 0.38
CA LEU A 203 -10.07 15.18 0.06
C LEU A 203 -10.49 14.42 1.33
N LEU A 204 -9.58 14.34 2.31
CA LEU A 204 -9.83 13.65 3.57
C LEU A 204 -10.99 14.30 4.34
N LYS A 205 -11.09 15.63 4.32
CA LYS A 205 -12.22 16.35 4.91
C LYS A 205 -13.53 15.98 4.19
N ASN A 206 -13.56 15.97 2.86
CA ASN A 206 -14.76 15.59 2.11
C ASN A 206 -15.24 14.18 2.47
N TRP A 207 -14.31 13.23 2.61
CA TRP A 207 -14.64 11.88 3.07
C TRP A 207 -15.15 11.85 4.50
N ALA A 208 -14.61 12.68 5.40
CA ALA A 208 -15.10 12.81 6.76
C ALA A 208 -16.52 13.43 6.80
N ASP A 209 -16.78 14.47 6.01
CA ASP A 209 -18.10 15.08 5.87
C ASP A 209 -19.12 14.04 5.33
N TYR A 210 -18.73 13.26 4.32
CA TYR A 210 -19.55 12.15 3.81
C TYR A 210 -19.92 11.16 4.92
N LEU A 211 -18.97 10.81 5.81
CA LEU A 211 -19.25 9.93 6.95
C LEU A 211 -20.26 10.55 7.92
N VAL A 212 -20.17 11.85 8.20
CA VAL A 212 -21.15 12.55 9.06
C VAL A 212 -22.55 12.43 8.48
N ASP A 213 -22.69 12.59 7.17
CA ASP A 213 -24.00 12.56 6.50
C ASP A 213 -24.56 11.15 6.30
N ASN A 214 -23.72 10.10 6.35
CA ASN A 214 -24.08 8.73 5.96
C ASN A 214 -23.87 7.67 7.06
N SER A 215 -23.36 8.04 8.23
CA SER A 215 -23.28 7.16 9.39
C SER A 215 -24.49 7.37 10.29
N SER A 216 -24.99 6.28 10.90
CA SER A 216 -26.04 6.42 11.91
C SER A 216 -25.48 7.18 13.12
N PRO A 217 -26.24 8.11 13.73
CA PRO A 217 -25.79 8.77 14.94
C PRO A 217 -25.47 7.73 16.00
N LEU A 218 -24.36 7.95 16.73
CA LEU A 218 -24.08 7.17 17.93
C LEU A 218 -25.30 7.26 18.86
N PRO A 219 -25.73 6.15 19.48
CA PRO A 219 -26.76 6.22 20.51
C PRO A 219 -26.35 7.25 21.56
N GLU A 220 -27.28 8.12 21.99
CA GLU A 220 -27.00 9.11 23.04
C GLU A 220 -26.39 8.42 24.27
N GLY A 221 -25.20 8.86 24.70
CA GLY A 221 -24.56 8.41 25.95
C GLY A 221 -23.23 7.65 25.83
N GLN A 222 -22.54 7.69 24.68
CA GLN A 222 -21.13 7.30 24.55
C GLN A 222 -20.21 8.51 24.46
#